data_AF-A0A1C6FN33-F1
#
_entry.id   AF-A0A1C6FN33-F1
#
_cell.length_a   1.000
_cell.length_b   1.000
_cell.length_c   1.000
_cell.angle_alpha   90.00
_cell.angle_beta   90.00
_cell.angle_gamma   90.00
#
_symmetry.space_group_name_H-M   'P 1'
#
loop_
_entity.id
_entity.type
_entity.pdbx_description
1 polymer ?
#
loop_
_entity_poly.entity_id
_entity_poly.type
_entity_poly.pdbx_seq_one_letter_code
_entity_poly.pdbx_strand_id
1 'polypeptide(L)'
;MSFQDELNRVTKTPEDVLSEREKESYANGVNSAQTSYEKIKEELLEYAKQGKYETVNSKKRITYKYKSDNLWDTFLDDILNLKIRDVTINKSFFNKHGQAAQEAWFYIKDQVAFDAYMETLQELCRKDGISTKLTVCYNSLQGEKTYDINEKIVDYVLLPYTLKVYIICTVEY
;
A
#
# COMPACT_ATOMS: atom_id res chain seq x y z
N MET A 1 40.85 -15.62 -25.34
CA MET A 1 40.05 -14.51 -24.76
C MET A 1 40.47 -14.41 -23.31
N SER A 2 40.82 -13.22 -22.81
CA SER A 2 41.21 -13.05 -21.41
C SER A 2 39.98 -12.74 -20.56
N PHE A 3 40.05 -13.05 -19.25
CA PHE A 3 39.00 -12.68 -18.30
C PHE A 3 38.74 -11.16 -18.28
N GLN A 4 39.77 -10.36 -18.54
CA GLN A 4 39.63 -8.90 -18.66
C GLN A 4 38.78 -8.50 -19.87
N ASP A 5 38.89 -9.22 -20.99
CA ASP A 5 38.07 -8.99 -22.18
C ASP A 5 36.61 -9.37 -21.92
N GLU A 6 36.37 -10.45 -21.16
CA GLU A 6 35.03 -10.86 -20.73
C GLU A 6 34.40 -9.81 -19.81
N LEU A 7 35.14 -9.28 -18.83
CA LEU A 7 34.68 -8.21 -17.95
C LEU A 7 34.32 -6.95 -18.73
N ASN A 8 35.18 -6.50 -19.64
CA ASN A 8 34.91 -5.31 -20.45
C ASN A 8 33.67 -5.48 -21.35
N ARG A 9 33.40 -6.70 -21.83
CA ARG A 9 32.23 -6.99 -22.66
C ARG A 9 30.91 -6.91 -21.87
N VAL A 10 30.93 -7.18 -20.56
CA VAL A 10 29.72 -7.18 -19.70
C VAL A 10 29.62 -5.95 -18.80
N THR A 11 30.64 -5.10 -18.76
CA THR A 11 30.67 -3.90 -17.92
C THR A 11 29.63 -2.90 -18.43
N LYS A 12 28.63 -2.62 -17.60
CA LYS A 12 27.65 -1.53 -17.78
C LYS A 12 28.07 -0.32 -16.99
N THR A 13 27.69 0.87 -17.44
CA THR A 13 27.85 2.07 -16.62
C THR A 13 26.87 2.03 -15.44
N PRO A 14 27.17 2.69 -14.31
CA PRO A 14 26.21 2.84 -13.21
C PRO A 14 24.87 3.43 -13.68
N GLU A 15 24.89 4.36 -14.63
CA GLU A 15 23.70 5.00 -15.20
C GLU A 15 22.84 4.01 -16.00
N ASP A 16 23.46 3.14 -16.81
CA ASP A 16 22.74 2.10 -17.56
C ASP A 16 22.04 1.13 -16.60
N VAL A 17 22.74 0.73 -15.53
CA VAL A 17 22.18 -0.18 -14.50
C VAL A 17 21.02 0.49 -13.77
N LEU A 18 21.12 1.79 -13.44
CA LEU A 18 20.03 2.53 -12.81
C LEU A 18 18.80 2.63 -13.72
N SER A 19 18.98 3.02 -15.00
CA SER A 19 17.87 3.14 -15.95
C SER A 19 17.19 1.79 -16.23
N GLU A 20 17.96 0.70 -16.35
CA GLU A 20 17.38 -0.64 -16.49
C GLU A 20 16.55 -1.02 -15.26
N ARG A 21 17.10 -0.80 -14.06
CA ARG A 21 16.41 -1.09 -12.80
C ARG A 21 15.13 -0.27 -12.66
N GLU A 22 15.14 1.01 -13.01
CA GLU A 22 13.93 1.85 -12.97
C GLU A 22 12.85 1.33 -13.93
N LYS A 23 13.23 0.91 -15.15
CA LYS A 23 12.29 0.29 -16.12
C LYS A 23 11.71 -1.01 -15.59
N GLU A 24 12.53 -1.87 -14.99
CA GLU A 24 12.08 -3.11 -14.37
C GLU A 24 11.12 -2.84 -13.21
N SER A 25 11.45 -1.85 -12.36
CA SER A 25 10.63 -1.45 -11.20
C SER A 25 9.27 -0.89 -11.65
N TYR A 26 9.27 -0.02 -12.66
CA TYR A 26 8.06 0.51 -13.28
C TYR A 26 7.19 -0.62 -13.86
N ALA A 27 7.77 -1.50 -14.67
CA ALA A 27 7.05 -2.62 -15.27
C ALA A 27 6.45 -3.57 -14.22
N ASN A 28 7.18 -3.80 -13.12
CA ASN A 28 6.69 -4.59 -12.00
C ASN A 28 5.45 -3.95 -11.34
N GLY A 29 5.50 -2.63 -11.12
CA GLY A 29 4.35 -1.87 -10.59
C GLY A 29 3.12 -1.95 -11.49
N VAL A 30 3.29 -1.78 -12.80
CA VAL A 30 2.21 -1.89 -13.80
C VAL A 30 1.58 -3.29 -13.81
N ASN A 31 2.41 -4.34 -13.88
CA ASN A 31 1.92 -5.73 -13.94
C ASN A 31 1.17 -6.13 -12.66
N SER A 32 1.69 -5.70 -11.50
CA SER A 32 1.04 -5.96 -10.22
C SER A 32 -0.30 -5.23 -10.13
N ALA A 33 -0.38 -3.97 -10.57
CA ALA A 33 -1.63 -3.20 -10.59
C ALA A 33 -2.70 -3.83 -11.48
N GLN A 34 -2.33 -4.34 -12.66
CA GLN A 34 -3.26 -5.07 -13.53
C GLN A 34 -3.81 -6.33 -12.84
N THR A 35 -2.95 -7.07 -12.15
CA THR A 35 -3.36 -8.27 -11.40
C THR A 35 -4.30 -7.92 -10.25
N SER A 36 -3.97 -6.89 -9.45
CA SER A 36 -4.83 -6.41 -8.38
C SER A 36 -6.20 -5.95 -8.91
N TYR A 37 -6.21 -5.23 -10.03
CA TYR A 37 -7.44 -4.71 -10.65
C TYR A 37 -8.41 -5.83 -11.05
N GLU A 38 -7.93 -6.88 -11.74
CA GLU A 38 -8.79 -8.01 -12.12
C GLU A 38 -9.37 -8.71 -10.88
N LYS A 39 -8.56 -8.86 -9.82
CA LYS A 39 -9.03 -9.43 -8.54
C LYS A 39 -10.07 -8.56 -7.84
N ILE A 40 -9.89 -7.24 -7.84
CA ILE A 40 -10.87 -6.30 -7.30
C ILE A 40 -12.21 -6.46 -8.03
N LYS A 41 -12.19 -6.59 -9.37
CA LYS A 41 -13.42 -6.79 -10.15
C LYS A 41 -14.10 -8.11 -9.85
N GLU A 42 -13.35 -9.21 -9.80
CA GLU A 42 -13.87 -10.53 -9.42
C GLU A 42 -14.59 -10.48 -8.07
N GLU A 43 -13.96 -9.88 -7.06
CA GLU A 43 -14.51 -9.76 -5.71
C GLU A 43 -15.73 -8.85 -5.65
N LEU A 44 -15.71 -7.69 -6.34
CA LEU A 44 -16.88 -6.81 -6.40
C LEU A 44 -18.09 -7.49 -7.05
N LEU A 45 -17.87 -8.29 -8.12
CA LEU A 45 -18.93 -9.09 -8.74
C LEU A 45 -19.45 -10.16 -7.79
N GLU A 46 -18.58 -10.80 -7.01
CA GLU A 46 -18.97 -11.81 -6.04
C GLU A 46 -19.79 -11.21 -4.88
N TYR A 47 -19.40 -10.02 -4.39
CA TYR A 47 -20.21 -9.27 -3.42
C TYR A 47 -21.60 -8.96 -3.98
N ALA A 48 -21.69 -8.53 -5.24
CA ALA A 48 -22.97 -8.26 -5.90
C ALA A 48 -23.84 -9.53 -5.99
N LYS A 49 -23.27 -10.68 -6.39
CA LYS A 49 -24.00 -11.98 -6.46
C LYS A 49 -24.53 -12.42 -5.10
N GLN A 50 -23.75 -12.21 -4.04
CA GLN A 50 -24.12 -12.56 -2.68
C GLN A 50 -25.06 -11.54 -2.02
N GLY A 51 -25.42 -10.46 -2.72
CA GLY A 51 -26.25 -9.40 -2.17
C GLY A 51 -25.56 -8.56 -1.08
N LYS A 52 -24.22 -8.57 -1.03
CA LYS A 52 -23.40 -7.80 -0.08
C LYS A 52 -23.22 -6.37 -0.59
N TYR A 53 -24.29 -5.59 -0.53
CA TYR A 53 -24.28 -4.16 -0.85
C TYR A 53 -25.12 -3.39 0.17
N GLU A 54 -24.83 -2.10 0.31
CA GLU A 54 -25.69 -1.15 1.01
C GLU A 54 -26.45 -0.29 -0.01
N THR A 55 -27.58 0.30 0.41
CA THR A 55 -28.31 1.26 -0.43
C THR A 55 -28.02 2.66 0.07
N VAL A 56 -27.38 3.48 -0.76
CA VAL A 56 -27.05 4.87 -0.45
C VAL A 56 -27.60 5.75 -1.56
N ASN A 57 -28.44 6.72 -1.21
CA ASN A 57 -29.09 7.62 -2.17
C ASN A 57 -29.79 6.87 -3.32
N SER A 58 -30.51 5.80 -2.99
CA SER A 58 -31.22 4.93 -3.95
C SER A 58 -30.33 4.17 -4.95
N LYS A 59 -29.01 4.19 -4.77
CA LYS A 59 -28.05 3.38 -5.52
C LYS A 59 -27.50 2.25 -4.66
N LYS A 60 -27.08 1.16 -5.30
CA LYS A 60 -26.35 0.09 -4.62
C LYS A 60 -24.90 0.52 -4.50
N ARG A 61 -24.32 0.38 -3.31
CA ARG A 61 -22.91 0.62 -3.05
C ARG A 61 -22.26 -0.63 -2.50
N ILE A 62 -21.12 -1.00 -3.08
CA ILE A 62 -20.24 -2.03 -2.55
C ILE A 62 -18.94 -1.37 -2.12
N THR A 63 -18.53 -1.64 -0.88
CA THR A 63 -17.23 -1.24 -0.35
C THR A 63 -16.43 -2.51 -0.05
N TYR A 64 -15.28 -2.65 -0.70
CA TYR A 64 -14.39 -3.79 -0.57
C TYR A 64 -13.01 -3.32 -0.09
N LYS A 65 -12.51 -3.94 0.97
CA LYS A 65 -11.15 -3.72 1.48
C LYS A 65 -10.21 -4.69 0.78
N TYR A 66 -9.64 -4.28 -0.34
CA TYR A 66 -8.64 -5.10 -1.02
C TYR A 66 -7.35 -5.11 -0.20
N LYS A 67 -6.87 -6.32 0.12
CA LYS A 67 -5.64 -6.54 0.87
C LYS A 67 -4.67 -7.35 0.04
N SER A 68 -3.40 -6.95 0.11
CA SER A 68 -2.24 -7.60 -0.49
C SER A 68 -1.85 -8.93 0.22
N ASP A 69 -2.61 -9.39 1.21
CA ASP A 69 -2.31 -10.67 1.90
C ASP A 69 -3.01 -11.89 1.28
N ASN A 70 -3.71 -11.71 0.17
CA ASN A 70 -4.07 -12.85 -0.65
C ASN A 70 -2.76 -13.47 -1.14
N LEU A 71 -2.63 -14.81 -1.05
CA LEU A 71 -1.48 -15.64 -1.43
C LEU A 71 -0.86 -15.35 -2.83
N TRP A 72 -1.46 -14.44 -3.60
CA TRP A 72 -1.24 -14.16 -5.00
C TRP A 72 -0.79 -12.72 -5.29
N ASP A 73 -0.82 -11.79 -4.32
CA ASP A 73 -0.41 -10.40 -4.56
C ASP A 73 0.24 -9.74 -3.32
N THR A 74 1.49 -10.10 -3.05
CA THR A 74 2.31 -9.53 -1.96
C THR A 74 2.96 -8.19 -2.31
N PHE A 75 2.60 -7.58 -3.45
CA PHE A 75 3.34 -6.45 -4.01
C PHE A 75 3.49 -5.31 -3.01
N LEU A 76 2.38 -4.88 -2.37
CA LEU A 76 2.41 -3.79 -1.39
C LEU A 76 3.23 -4.15 -0.14
N ASP A 77 3.19 -5.40 0.32
CA ASP A 77 4.00 -5.87 1.44
C ASP A 77 5.51 -5.90 1.09
N ASP A 78 5.84 -6.16 -0.18
CA ASP A 78 7.21 -6.17 -0.67
C ASP A 78 7.79 -4.75 -0.82
N ILE A 79 6.98 -3.77 -1.25
CA ILE A 79 7.44 -2.40 -1.46
C ILE A 79 7.23 -1.46 -0.27
N LEU A 80 6.31 -1.77 0.65
CA LEU A 80 6.08 -0.98 1.87
C LEU A 80 6.76 -1.62 3.06
N ASN A 81 7.44 -0.79 3.85
CA ASN A 81 8.09 -1.19 5.09
C ASN A 81 7.47 -0.46 6.27
N LEU A 82 6.90 -1.21 7.21
CA LEU A 82 6.52 -0.66 8.49
C LEU A 82 7.77 -0.36 9.34
N LYS A 83 7.85 0.87 9.84
CA LYS A 83 8.82 1.28 10.86
C LYS A 83 8.06 1.69 12.11
N ILE A 84 8.56 1.25 13.25
CA ILE A 84 8.07 1.62 14.58
C ILE A 84 9.27 2.11 15.38
N ARG A 85 9.13 3.24 16.07
CA ARG A 85 10.13 3.74 17.01
C ARG A 85 9.47 4.21 18.29
N ASP A 86 10.18 4.10 19.39
CA ASP A 86 9.75 4.67 20.66
C ASP A 86 9.89 6.19 20.63
N VAL A 87 8.89 6.89 21.14
CA VAL A 87 8.81 8.34 21.22
C VAL A 87 8.32 8.77 22.60
N THR A 88 8.49 10.05 22.90
CA THR A 88 7.95 10.65 24.12
C THR A 88 6.94 11.74 23.76
N ILE A 89 5.70 11.56 24.22
CA ILE A 89 4.58 12.47 23.94
C ILE A 89 4.12 13.19 25.22
N ASN A 90 3.19 14.15 25.07
CA ASN A 90 2.54 14.85 26.19
C ASN A 90 3.52 15.48 27.20
N LYS A 91 4.66 15.98 26.70
CA LYS A 91 5.58 16.79 27.51
C LYS A 91 4.93 18.13 27.80
N SER A 92 4.90 18.50 29.07
CA SER A 92 4.36 19.79 29.52
C SER A 92 5.14 20.28 30.73
N PHE A 93 4.83 21.51 31.16
CA PHE A 93 5.43 22.07 32.36
C PHE A 93 5.19 21.19 33.61
N PHE A 94 4.01 20.55 33.70
CA PHE A 94 3.63 19.65 34.79
C PHE A 94 4.04 18.19 34.54
N ASN A 95 4.35 17.82 33.29
CA ASN A 95 4.85 16.51 32.89
C ASN A 95 6.18 16.63 32.13
N LYS A 96 7.26 16.91 32.87
CA LYS A 96 8.58 17.19 32.28
C LYS A 96 9.20 16.00 31.54
N HIS A 97 8.87 14.79 31.98
CA HIS A 97 9.40 13.54 31.40
C HIS A 97 8.55 13.06 30.21
N GLY A 98 7.31 13.56 30.06
CA GLY A 98 6.38 13.09 29.06
C GLY A 98 5.88 11.67 29.34
N GLN A 99 5.25 11.06 28.35
CA GLN A 99 4.80 9.68 28.40
C GLN A 99 5.47 8.88 27.27
N ALA A 100 5.87 7.65 27.57
CA ALA A 100 6.38 6.73 26.56
C ALA A 100 5.24 6.31 25.63
N ALA A 101 5.48 6.43 24.33
CA ALA A 101 4.58 5.99 23.28
C ALA A 101 5.41 5.45 22.11
N GLN A 102 4.73 4.96 21.08
CA GLN A 102 5.33 4.47 19.87
C GLN A 102 4.79 5.28 18.69
N GLU A 103 5.66 5.54 17.72
CA GLU A 103 5.32 6.15 16.44
C GLU A 103 5.59 5.14 15.34
N ALA A 104 4.57 4.87 14.52
CA ALA A 104 4.65 4.02 13.35
C ALA A 104 4.43 4.82 12.07
N TRP A 105 5.16 4.45 11.02
CA TRP A 105 4.93 4.94 9.67
C TRP A 105 5.36 3.91 8.64
N PHE A 106 4.80 4.01 7.44
CA PHE A 106 5.22 3.19 6.31
C PHE A 106 6.24 3.95 5.46
N TYR A 107 7.26 3.23 5.02
CA TYR A 107 8.29 3.72 4.11
C TYR A 107 8.20 2.95 2.78
N ILE A 108 8.22 3.68 1.67
CA ILE A 108 8.21 3.11 0.32
C ILE A 108 9.65 2.77 -0.08
N LYS A 109 9.96 1.48 -0.25
CA LYS A 109 11.30 1.00 -0.66
C LYS A 109 11.64 1.37 -2.09
N ASP A 110 10.64 1.29 -2.96
CA ASP A 110 10.75 1.49 -4.39
C ASP A 110 9.65 2.44 -4.84
N GLN A 111 10.01 3.72 -4.96
CA GLN A 111 9.07 4.77 -5.30
C GLN A 111 8.56 4.60 -6.74
N VAL A 112 9.43 4.18 -7.67
CA VAL A 112 9.08 4.00 -9.08
C VAL A 112 8.04 2.90 -9.24
N ALA A 113 8.24 1.76 -8.58
CA ALA A 113 7.26 0.67 -8.60
C ALA A 113 5.94 1.08 -7.91
N PHE A 114 6.01 1.76 -6.76
CA PHE A 114 4.83 2.21 -6.03
C PHE A 114 3.98 3.19 -6.86
N ASP A 115 4.60 4.21 -7.46
CA ASP A 115 3.90 5.23 -8.23
C ASP A 115 3.25 4.60 -9.48
N ALA A 116 4.02 3.79 -10.22
CA ALA A 116 3.49 3.07 -11.38
C ALA A 116 2.29 2.18 -11.02
N TYR A 117 2.36 1.49 -9.88
CA TYR A 117 1.26 0.67 -9.38
C TYR A 117 0.02 1.52 -9.06
N MET A 118 0.17 2.57 -8.25
CA MET A 118 -0.94 3.40 -7.81
C MET A 118 -1.62 4.12 -8.97
N GLU A 119 -0.83 4.69 -9.90
CA GLU A 119 -1.35 5.37 -11.08
C GLU A 119 -2.11 4.42 -12.00
N THR A 120 -1.51 3.27 -12.33
CA THR A 120 -2.13 2.27 -13.20
C THR A 120 -3.43 1.74 -12.59
N LEU A 121 -3.40 1.37 -11.31
CA LEU A 121 -4.58 0.83 -10.62
C LEU A 121 -5.71 1.86 -10.57
N GLN A 122 -5.40 3.11 -10.19
CA GLN A 122 -6.38 4.19 -10.16
C GLN A 122 -6.98 4.46 -11.54
N GLU A 123 -6.16 4.45 -12.59
CA GLU A 123 -6.66 4.65 -13.95
C GLU A 123 -7.63 3.54 -14.38
N LEU A 124 -7.26 2.27 -14.17
CA LEU A 124 -8.08 1.11 -14.50
C LEU A 124 -9.39 1.11 -13.71
N CYS A 125 -9.33 1.28 -12.39
CA CYS A 125 -10.51 1.35 -11.53
C CYS A 125 -11.44 2.50 -11.92
N ARG A 126 -10.89 3.68 -12.22
CA ARG A 126 -11.69 4.85 -12.62
C ARG A 126 -12.47 4.61 -13.92
N LYS A 127 -11.90 3.89 -14.89
CA LYS A 127 -12.59 3.55 -16.16
C LYS A 127 -13.85 2.72 -15.91
N ASP A 128 -13.84 1.89 -14.88
CA ASP A 128 -14.96 1.03 -14.47
C ASP A 128 -15.83 1.66 -13.35
N GLY A 129 -15.63 2.94 -13.03
CA GLY A 129 -16.41 3.64 -12.00
C GLY A 129 -16.11 3.22 -10.56
N ILE A 130 -14.95 2.60 -10.33
CA ILE A 130 -14.48 2.16 -9.01
C ILE A 130 -13.59 3.27 -8.43
N SER A 131 -13.97 3.79 -7.27
CA SER A 131 -13.12 4.70 -6.47
C SER A 131 -12.16 3.89 -5.62
N THR A 132 -10.88 4.24 -5.62
CA THR A 132 -9.85 3.58 -4.82
C THR A 132 -9.18 4.57 -3.86
N LYS A 133 -8.89 4.10 -2.64
CA LYS A 133 -8.15 4.86 -1.64
C LYS A 133 -7.20 3.94 -0.87
N LEU A 134 -5.88 4.19 -0.97
CA LEU A 134 -4.90 3.54 -0.13
C LEU A 134 -5.06 4.04 1.32
N THR A 135 -5.19 3.12 2.26
CA THR A 135 -5.47 3.42 3.67
C THR A 135 -4.72 2.46 4.58
N VAL A 136 -4.15 2.98 5.66
CA VAL A 136 -3.62 2.18 6.75
C VAL A 136 -4.72 2.00 7.80
N CYS A 137 -5.11 0.76 8.04
CA CYS A 137 -6.00 0.41 9.14
C CYS A 137 -5.18 -0.01 10.36
N TYR A 138 -5.41 0.66 11.48
CA TYR A 138 -4.87 0.34 12.78
C TYR A 138 -5.98 -0.21 13.68
N ASN A 139 -5.88 -1.50 14.02
CA ASN A 139 -6.77 -2.13 14.98
C ASN A 139 -6.29 -1.85 16.41
N SER A 140 -6.69 -0.68 16.94
CA SER A 140 -6.40 -0.29 18.30
C SER A 140 -7.33 -1.00 19.29
N LEU A 141 -7.00 -0.94 20.59
CA LEU A 141 -7.89 -1.40 21.66
C LEU A 141 -9.23 -0.64 21.70
N GLN A 142 -9.30 0.56 21.10
CA GLN A 142 -10.49 1.42 21.05
C GLN A 142 -11.31 1.22 19.77
N GLY A 143 -10.89 0.32 18.89
CA GLY A 143 -11.51 0.09 17.58
C GLY A 143 -10.56 0.35 16.41
N GLU A 144 -11.05 0.07 15.20
CA GLU A 144 -10.31 0.32 13.95
C GLU A 144 -10.24 1.82 13.67
N LYS A 145 -9.02 2.33 13.46
CA LYS A 145 -8.74 3.69 13.01
C LYS A 145 -8.10 3.62 11.62
N THR A 146 -8.41 4.59 10.77
CA THR A 146 -7.87 4.68 9.39
C THR A 146 -7.00 5.91 9.23
N TYR A 147 -5.85 5.74 8.59
CA TYR A 147 -4.86 6.79 8.33
C TYR A 147 -4.44 6.79 6.86
N ASP A 148 -3.99 7.93 6.35
CA ASP A 148 -3.26 7.96 5.07
C ASP A 148 -1.91 7.25 5.20
N ILE A 149 -1.38 6.72 4.09
CA ILE A 149 -0.09 6.02 4.09
C ILE A 149 1.08 6.92 4.50
N ASN A 150 0.96 8.23 4.26
CA ASN A 150 1.98 9.22 4.58
C ASN A 150 1.89 9.73 6.04
N GLU A 151 0.82 9.37 6.76
CA GLU A 151 0.63 9.80 8.13
C GLU A 151 1.45 8.95 9.10
N LYS A 152 1.89 9.61 10.18
CA LYS A 152 2.50 8.93 11.32
C LYS A 152 1.44 8.60 12.34
N ILE A 153 1.44 7.35 12.78
CA ILE A 153 0.49 6.84 13.76
C ILE A 153 1.19 6.83 15.11
N VAL A 154 0.62 7.50 16.10
CA VAL A 154 1.17 7.54 17.46
C VAL A 154 0.18 6.92 18.43
N ASP A 155 0.61 5.89 19.14
CA ASP A 155 -0.18 5.26 20.21
C ASP A 155 0.77 4.71 21.30
N TYR A 156 0.22 4.40 22.48
CA TYR A 156 0.97 3.84 23.59
C TYR A 156 1.42 2.40 23.32
N VAL A 157 0.68 1.66 22.48
CA VAL A 157 1.02 0.29 22.06
C VAL A 157 0.78 0.12 20.57
N LEU A 158 1.86 -0.01 19.80
CA LEU A 158 1.85 -0.30 18.37
C LEU A 158 2.53 -1.64 18.12
N LEU A 159 1.74 -2.63 17.67
CA LEU A 159 2.25 -3.95 17.32
C LEU A 159 2.19 -4.13 15.80
N PRO A 160 3.23 -4.69 15.15
CA PRO A 160 3.28 -4.78 13.69
C PRO A 160 2.03 -5.40 13.04
N TYR A 161 1.46 -6.45 13.66
CA TYR A 161 0.28 -7.14 13.13
C TYR A 161 -1.05 -6.36 13.29
N THR A 162 -1.05 -5.28 14.08
CA THR A 162 -2.23 -4.42 14.29
C THR A 162 -2.38 -3.36 13.21
N LEU A 163 -1.33 -3.13 12.41
CA LEU A 163 -1.28 -2.18 11.32
C LEU A 163 -1.32 -2.93 9.99
N LYS A 164 -2.31 -2.62 9.15
CA LYS A 164 -2.51 -3.26 7.85
C LYS A 164 -2.79 -2.21 6.79
N VAL A 165 -2.18 -2.38 5.62
CA VAL A 165 -2.45 -1.52 4.46
C VAL A 165 -3.57 -2.16 3.63
N TYR A 166 -4.52 -1.35 3.21
CA TYR A 166 -5.64 -1.74 2.36
C TYR A 166 -5.84 -0.73 1.24
N ILE A 167 -6.31 -1.22 0.10
CA ILE A 167 -6.93 -0.37 -0.93
C ILE A 167 -8.43 -0.48 -0.76
N ILE A 168 -9.05 0.59 -0.27
CA ILE A 168 -10.49 0.68 -0.12
C ILE A 168 -11.08 0.96 -1.50
N CYS A 169 -11.83 -0.01 -2.03
CA CYS A 169 -12.48 0.06 -3.33
C CYS A 169 -13.98 0.28 -3.12
N THR A 170 -14.54 1.31 -3.74
CA THR A 170 -15.96 1.65 -3.64
C THR A 170 -16.57 1.79 -5.02
N VAL A 171 -17.69 1.12 -5.28
CA VAL A 171 -18.44 1.24 -6.53
C VAL A 171 -19.91 1.50 -6.24
N GLU A 172 -20.53 2.39 -7.03
CA GLU A 172 -21.96 2.69 -6.97
C GLU A 172 -22.62 2.41 -8.32
N TYR A 173 -23.75 1.70 -8.31
CA TYR A 173 -24.50 1.32 -9.50
C TYR A 173 -26.00 1.23 -9.27
#